data_AF-A0A2Z2KAQ0-F1
#
_entry.id   AF-A0A2Z2KAQ0-F1
#
_cell.length_a   1.000
_cell.length_b   1.000
_cell.length_c   1.000
_cell.angle_alpha   90.00
_cell.angle_beta   90.00
_cell.angle_gamma   90.00
#
_symmetry.space_group_name_H-M   'P 1'
#
loop_
_entity.id
_entity.type
_entity.pdbx_description
1 polymer ?
#
loop_
_entity_poly.entity_id
_entity_poly.type
_entity_poly.pdbx_seq_one_letter_code
_entity_poly.pdbx_strand_id
1 'polypeptide(L)'
;MEYWNTIKIVDIASVRGVGGRFSDQGDHTYFTVAMKDGQLHTFHYANRDAYAFRRELKGLYNEVNKIGEYYLLENNTYIEVNGESILYGCRVENNLNDYEYKTLLEIETLRREGKIVDEGWRHLCYISLIKIQHGKVVRGVIDDAAIAQIKSLGLDLKIEKGKYINGELKV
;
A
#
# COMPACT_ATOMS: atom_id res chain seq x y z
N MET A 1 3.99 -27.75 -7.49
CA MET A 1 5.24 -27.44 -6.77
C MET A 1 5.73 -26.13 -7.37
N GLU A 2 5.67 -25.04 -6.59
CA GLU A 2 5.77 -23.69 -7.12
C GLU A 2 7.25 -23.30 -7.29
N TYR A 3 7.64 -23.02 -8.53
CA TYR A 3 8.93 -22.44 -8.86
C TYR A 3 8.76 -20.93 -8.88
N TRP A 4 9.79 -20.22 -8.45
CA TRP A 4 9.92 -18.80 -8.69
C TRP A 4 11.01 -18.60 -9.74
N ASN A 5 10.65 -18.09 -10.93
CA ASN A 5 11.55 -18.06 -12.09
C ASN A 5 12.15 -19.46 -12.39
N THR A 6 13.47 -19.65 -12.22
CA THR A 6 14.16 -20.93 -12.43
C THR A 6 14.47 -21.70 -11.12
N ILE A 7 14.13 -21.16 -9.96
CA ILE A 7 14.47 -21.73 -8.65
C ILE A 7 13.24 -22.36 -7.97
N LYS A 8 13.45 -23.46 -7.24
CA LYS A 8 12.41 -24.06 -6.40
C LYS A 8 12.30 -23.30 -5.10
N ILE A 9 11.11 -22.80 -4.78
CA ILE A 9 10.89 -22.01 -3.55
C ILE A 9 11.27 -22.81 -2.29
N VAL A 10 10.97 -24.12 -2.28
CA VAL A 10 11.28 -25.02 -1.15
C VAL A 10 12.78 -25.16 -0.84
N ASP A 11 13.65 -24.85 -1.81
CA ASP A 11 15.10 -24.97 -1.68
C ASP A 11 15.77 -23.65 -1.29
N ILE A 12 14.99 -22.56 -1.14
CA ILE A 12 15.50 -21.26 -0.70
C ILE A 12 15.83 -21.31 0.80
N ALA A 13 17.03 -20.86 1.17
CA ALA A 13 17.44 -20.67 2.55
C ALA A 13 17.19 -19.23 3.04
N SER A 14 17.47 -18.23 2.20
CA SER A 14 17.14 -16.83 2.49
C SER A 14 17.08 -15.97 1.21
N VAL A 15 16.29 -14.91 1.23
CA VAL A 15 16.28 -13.86 0.20
C VAL A 15 16.92 -12.61 0.80
N ARG A 16 17.93 -12.04 0.12
CA ARG A 16 18.69 -10.88 0.61
C ARG A 16 18.75 -9.77 -0.45
N GLY A 17 18.42 -8.56 -0.02
CA GLY A 17 18.66 -7.29 -0.71
C GLY A 17 17.83 -7.08 -1.98
N VAL A 18 17.13 -5.95 -2.05
CA VAL A 18 16.80 -5.28 -3.31
C VAL A 18 17.83 -4.17 -3.43
N GLY A 19 18.90 -4.39 -4.20
CA GLY A 19 19.97 -3.42 -4.41
C GLY A 19 19.89 -2.82 -5.80
N GLY A 20 20.14 -1.52 -5.93
CA GLY A 20 20.28 -0.84 -7.23
C GLY A 20 21.70 -0.31 -7.39
N ARG A 21 22.32 -0.52 -8.55
CA ARG A 21 23.52 0.24 -8.96
C ARG A 21 23.11 1.25 -10.02
N PHE A 22 23.27 2.53 -9.70
CA PHE A 22 23.33 3.60 -10.68
C PHE A 22 24.76 3.61 -11.23
N SER A 23 24.95 3.22 -12.48
CA SER A 23 26.27 3.22 -13.11
C SER A 23 26.18 3.48 -14.60
N ASP A 24 27.30 3.92 -15.18
CA ASP A 24 27.44 4.26 -16.60
C ASP A 24 27.17 3.08 -17.56
N GLN A 25 27.13 1.85 -17.04
CA GLN A 25 26.82 0.62 -17.80
C GLN A 25 25.33 0.23 -17.74
N GLY A 26 24.47 1.09 -17.18
CA GLY A 26 23.04 0.89 -17.11
C GLY A 26 22.55 0.71 -15.69
N ASP A 27 21.43 1.37 -15.43
CA ASP A 27 20.63 1.33 -14.23
C ASP A 27 19.99 -0.06 -14.07
N HIS A 28 20.51 -0.86 -13.13
CA HIS A 28 19.99 -2.20 -12.84
C HIS A 28 19.72 -2.41 -11.35
N THR A 29 18.60 -3.07 -11.09
CA THR A 29 18.23 -3.60 -9.77
C THR A 29 18.53 -5.09 -9.76
N TYR A 30 19.13 -5.57 -8.68
CA TYR A 30 19.38 -6.99 -8.47
C TYR A 30 18.82 -7.43 -7.12
N PHE A 31 18.51 -8.71 -7.03
CA PHE A 31 18.28 -9.38 -5.76
C PHE A 31 19.01 -10.70 -5.76
N THR A 32 19.38 -11.14 -4.55
CA THR A 32 20.16 -12.36 -4.35
C THR A 32 19.36 -13.35 -3.50
N VAL A 33 19.28 -14.59 -3.99
CA VAL A 33 18.66 -15.71 -3.30
C VAL A 33 19.75 -16.69 -2.89
N ALA A 34 19.84 -16.98 -1.60
CA ALA A 34 20.70 -18.02 -1.07
C ALA A 34 19.91 -19.32 -0.92
N MET A 35 20.42 -20.39 -1.51
CA MET A 35 19.81 -21.72 -1.51
C MET A 35 20.32 -22.54 -0.32
N LYS A 36 19.56 -23.57 0.06
CA LYS A 36 19.91 -24.50 1.16
C LYS A 36 21.15 -25.34 0.89
N ASP A 37 21.49 -25.56 -0.37
CA ASP A 37 22.71 -26.24 -0.81
C ASP A 37 23.95 -25.32 -0.79
N GLY A 38 23.79 -24.05 -0.40
CA GLY A 38 24.84 -23.05 -0.35
C GLY A 38 25.05 -22.26 -1.65
N GLN A 39 24.33 -22.58 -2.74
CA GLN A 39 24.39 -21.80 -3.97
C GLN A 39 23.77 -20.41 -3.80
N LEU A 40 24.28 -19.45 -4.56
CA LEU A 40 23.75 -18.10 -4.64
C LEU A 40 23.26 -17.82 -6.06
N HIS A 41 21.98 -17.49 -6.22
CA HIS A 41 21.43 -17.00 -7.47
C HIS A 41 21.23 -15.49 -7.38
N THR A 42 21.83 -14.74 -8.29
CA THR A 42 21.59 -13.29 -8.42
C THR A 42 20.92 -13.04 -9.75
N PHE A 43 19.80 -12.34 -9.71
CA PHE A 43 19.04 -11.99 -10.90
C PHE A 43 19.10 -10.49 -11.10
N HIS A 44 19.43 -10.07 -12.32
CA HIS A 44 19.61 -8.67 -12.69
C HIS A 44 18.46 -8.23 -13.61
N TYR A 45 17.85 -7.10 -13.28
CA TYR A 45 16.76 -6.50 -14.05
C TYR A 45 17.15 -5.07 -14.39
N ALA A 46 16.93 -4.67 -15.64
CA ALA A 46 16.99 -3.25 -16.00
C ALA A 46 15.96 -2.49 -15.15
N ASN A 47 16.31 -1.29 -14.66
CA ASN A 47 15.47 -0.58 -13.68
C ASN A 47 14.00 -0.40 -14.12
N ARG A 48 13.75 -0.18 -15.42
CA ARG A 48 12.38 -0.06 -15.95
C ARG A 48 11.53 -1.32 -15.73
N ASP A 49 12.14 -2.49 -15.89
CA ASP A 49 11.48 -3.78 -15.69
C ASP A 49 11.48 -4.19 -14.22
N ALA A 50 12.51 -3.79 -13.46
CA ALA A 50 12.63 -4.07 -12.03
C ALA A 50 11.43 -3.55 -11.22
N TYR A 51 10.87 -2.40 -11.58
CA TYR A 51 9.65 -1.88 -10.95
C TYR A 51 8.46 -2.83 -11.12
N ALA A 52 8.33 -3.48 -12.28
CA ALA A 52 7.25 -4.44 -12.53
C ALA A 52 7.40 -5.70 -11.66
N PHE A 53 8.64 -6.12 -11.37
CA PHE A 53 8.92 -7.30 -10.55
C PHE A 53 9.03 -7.00 -9.04
N ARG A 54 9.10 -5.72 -8.63
CA ARG A 54 9.32 -5.35 -7.21
C ARG A 54 8.31 -6.00 -6.26
N ARG A 55 7.02 -5.96 -6.60
CA ARG A 55 5.95 -6.52 -5.77
C ARG A 55 6.08 -8.05 -5.62
N GLU A 56 6.38 -8.73 -6.72
CA GLU A 56 6.60 -10.18 -6.75
C GLU A 56 7.79 -10.57 -5.87
N LEU A 57 8.92 -9.86 -6.00
CA LEU A 57 10.13 -10.10 -5.22
C LEU A 57 9.93 -9.85 -3.73
N LYS A 58 9.20 -8.79 -3.37
CA LYS A 58 8.84 -8.52 -1.98
C LYS A 58 7.89 -9.59 -1.43
N GLY A 59 6.97 -10.10 -2.27
CA GLY A 59 6.12 -11.24 -1.94
C GLY A 59 6.92 -12.49 -1.59
N LEU A 60 7.87 -12.88 -2.44
CA LEU A 60 8.78 -14.00 -2.17
C LEU A 60 9.60 -13.78 -0.89
N TYR A 61 10.13 -12.57 -0.69
CA TYR A 61 10.85 -12.22 0.53
C TYR A 61 9.98 -12.42 1.78
N ASN A 62 8.72 -11.97 1.75
CA ASN A 62 7.80 -12.12 2.86
C ASN A 62 7.46 -13.60 3.12
N GLU A 63 7.22 -14.39 2.07
CA GLU A 63 6.93 -15.82 2.18
C GLU A 63 8.10 -16.57 2.85
N VAL A 64 9.31 -16.38 2.33
CA VAL A 64 10.52 -17.06 2.83
C VAL A 64 10.84 -16.66 4.28
N ASN A 65 10.69 -15.38 4.61
CA ASN A 65 10.97 -14.87 5.96
C ASN A 65 9.76 -14.97 6.91
N LYS A 66 8.64 -15.56 6.46
CA LYS A 66 7.38 -15.68 7.22
C LYS A 66 6.88 -14.35 7.78
N ILE A 67 7.05 -13.28 7.01
CA ILE A 67 6.58 -11.94 7.35
C ILE A 67 5.08 -11.88 7.07
N GLY A 68 4.30 -11.68 8.13
CA GLY A 68 2.86 -11.52 8.03
C GLY A 68 2.44 -10.23 7.32
N GLU A 69 1.14 -10.10 7.12
CA GLU A 69 0.53 -8.83 6.71
C GLU A 69 0.75 -7.76 7.80
N TYR A 70 1.23 -6.60 7.39
CA TYR A 70 1.34 -5.42 8.24
C TYR A 70 1.11 -4.15 7.41
N TYR A 71 0.82 -3.05 8.12
CA TYR A 71 0.62 -1.73 7.55
C TYR A 71 1.36 -0.68 8.39
N LEU A 72 2.34 -0.02 7.78
CA LEU A 72 3.06 1.10 8.36
C LEU A 72 2.26 2.39 8.17
N LEU A 73 1.99 3.12 9.25
CA LEU A 73 1.30 4.42 9.18
C LEU A 73 2.24 5.53 8.69
N GLU A 74 1.88 6.22 7.60
CA GLU A 74 2.72 7.31 7.06
C GLU A 74 2.09 8.71 7.17
N ASN A 75 0.88 8.89 6.62
CA ASN A 75 0.28 10.22 6.45
C ASN A 75 -1.18 10.22 6.84
N ASN A 76 -1.63 11.19 7.61
CA ASN A 76 -3.05 11.39 7.81
C ASN A 76 -3.74 11.75 6.48
N THR A 77 -4.92 11.21 6.27
CA THR A 77 -5.79 11.57 5.16
C THR A 77 -7.05 12.23 5.68
N TYR A 78 -7.60 13.11 4.87
CA TYR A 78 -8.72 13.97 5.22
C TYR A 78 -9.83 13.84 4.18
N ILE A 79 -11.04 14.19 4.60
CA ILE A 79 -12.13 14.57 3.71
C ILE A 79 -12.38 16.06 3.87
N GLU A 80 -12.76 16.71 2.78
CA GLU A 80 -13.18 18.11 2.79
C GLU A 80 -14.71 18.16 2.78
N VAL A 81 -15.32 18.78 3.79
CA VAL A 81 -16.78 18.96 3.89
C VAL A 81 -17.09 20.44 4.01
N ASN A 82 -17.72 21.02 2.99
CA ASN A 82 -18.04 22.45 2.93
C ASN A 82 -16.83 23.38 3.19
N GLY A 83 -15.63 22.95 2.80
CA GLY A 83 -14.38 23.71 3.00
C GLY A 83 -13.62 23.36 4.29
N GLU A 84 -14.21 22.58 5.20
CA GLU A 84 -13.54 22.12 6.41
C GLU A 84 -12.84 20.79 6.18
N SER A 85 -11.62 20.65 6.72
CA SER A 85 -10.84 19.41 6.63
C SER A 85 -11.07 18.56 7.86
N ILE A 86 -11.61 17.35 7.67
CA ILE A 86 -11.93 16.41 8.74
C ILE A 86 -11.01 15.20 8.60
N LEU A 87 -10.36 14.79 9.70
CA LEU A 87 -9.52 13.59 9.72
C LEU A 87 -10.36 12.37 9.34
N TYR A 88 -9.89 11.63 8.35
CA TYR A 88 -10.65 10.54 7.73
C TYR A 88 -9.94 9.20 7.82
N GLY A 89 -8.61 9.20 7.82
CA GLY A 89 -7.84 7.96 7.82
C GLY A 89 -6.35 8.21 7.71
N CYS A 90 -5.66 7.24 7.11
CA CYS A 90 -4.22 7.25 6.92
C CYS A 90 -3.82 6.66 5.56
N ARG A 91 -2.78 7.21 4.94
CA ARG A 91 -1.98 6.50 3.94
C ARG A 91 -1.07 5.54 4.68
N VAL A 92 -1.08 4.29 4.25
CA VAL A 92 -0.29 3.22 4.83
C VAL A 92 0.59 2.58 3.78
N GLU A 93 1.79 2.16 4.16
CA GLU A 93 2.60 1.23 3.35
C GLU A 93 2.32 -0.20 3.82
N ASN A 94 1.91 -1.08 2.92
CA ASN A 94 1.68 -2.49 3.25
C ASN A 94 2.99 -3.30 3.26
N ASN A 95 2.91 -4.57 3.66
CA ASN A 95 4.06 -5.47 3.67
C ASN A 95 4.69 -5.74 2.29
N LEU A 96 4.06 -5.32 1.19
CA LEU A 96 4.59 -5.39 -0.18
C LEU A 96 5.27 -4.09 -0.64
N ASN A 97 5.40 -3.11 0.26
CA ASN A 97 5.90 -1.76 -0.01
C ASN A 97 5.00 -0.95 -0.98
N ASP A 98 3.71 -1.28 -1.03
CA ASP A 98 2.72 -0.53 -1.79
C ASP A 98 1.93 0.39 -0.86
N TYR A 99 1.58 1.57 -1.39
CA TYR A 99 0.80 2.57 -0.67
C TYR A 99 -0.69 2.37 -0.88
N GLU A 100 -1.42 2.33 0.23
CA GLU A 100 -2.88 2.24 0.26
C GLU A 100 -3.45 3.32 1.17
N TYR A 101 -4.76 3.57 1.06
CA TYR A 101 -5.49 4.43 2.00
C TYR A 101 -6.42 3.57 2.83
N LYS A 102 -6.40 3.79 4.15
CA LYS A 102 -7.31 3.15 5.10
C LYS A 102 -8.05 4.22 5.87
N THR A 103 -9.35 4.01 6.08
CA THR A 103 -10.19 4.83 6.96
C THR A 103 -9.78 4.65 8.43
N LEU A 104 -10.18 5.57 9.32
CA LEU A 104 -9.92 5.42 10.76
C LEU A 104 -10.50 4.12 11.31
N LEU A 105 -11.71 3.72 10.88
CA LEU A 105 -12.34 2.46 11.29
C LEU A 105 -11.55 1.22 10.86
N GLU A 106 -11.00 1.22 9.64
CA GLU A 106 -10.12 0.14 9.19
C GLU A 106 -8.83 0.11 10.01
N ILE A 107 -8.23 1.28 10.29
CA ILE A 107 -7.03 1.38 11.14
C ILE A 107 -7.30 0.83 12.54
N GLU A 108 -8.45 1.12 13.15
CA GLU A 108 -8.83 0.56 14.45
C GLU A 108 -8.94 -0.96 14.41
N THR A 109 -9.55 -1.50 13.35
CA THR A 109 -9.69 -2.95 13.16
C THR A 109 -8.33 -3.61 13.01
N LEU A 110 -7.49 -3.12 12.10
CA LEU A 110 -6.13 -3.60 11.87
C LEU A 110 -5.25 -3.49 13.13
N ARG A 111 -5.45 -2.46 13.95
CA ARG A 111 -4.74 -2.28 15.21
C ARG A 111 -5.10 -3.37 16.22
N ARG A 112 -6.38 -3.76 16.31
CA ARG A 112 -6.82 -4.88 17.17
C ARG A 112 -6.28 -6.22 16.69
N GLU A 113 -6.05 -6.37 15.39
CA GLU A 113 -5.41 -7.54 14.79
C GLU A 113 -3.87 -7.55 14.94
N GLY A 114 -3.27 -6.49 15.49
CA GLY A 114 -1.82 -6.37 15.63
C GLY A 114 -1.07 -6.12 14.32
N LYS A 115 -1.77 -5.64 13.28
CA LYS A 115 -1.20 -5.42 11.93
C LYS A 115 -0.69 -4.00 11.70
N ILE A 116 -0.92 -3.07 12.63
CA ILE A 116 -0.47 -1.68 12.50
C ILE A 116 0.94 -1.51 13.09
N VAL A 117 1.83 -0.91 12.30
CA VAL A 117 3.14 -0.42 12.75
C VAL A 117 3.08 1.10 12.76
N ASP A 118 3.41 1.72 13.91
CA ASP A 118 3.46 3.16 14.07
C ASP A 118 4.85 3.56 14.58
N GLU A 119 5.63 4.24 13.74
CA GLU A 119 6.98 4.70 14.08
C GLU A 119 7.00 6.05 14.81
N GLY A 120 5.83 6.65 15.10
CA GLY A 120 5.72 7.90 15.86
C GLY A 120 6.05 9.16 15.06
N TRP A 121 6.27 9.05 13.75
CA TRP A 121 6.46 10.19 12.85
C TRP A 121 5.45 10.15 11.68
N ARG A 122 5.20 11.29 11.06
CA ARG A 122 4.37 11.44 9.85
C ARG A 122 5.06 12.39 8.88
N HIS A 123 4.93 12.17 7.58
CA HIS A 123 5.38 13.17 6.60
C HIS A 123 4.46 14.41 6.65
N LEU A 124 5.01 15.60 6.38
CA LEU A 124 4.21 16.83 6.27
C LEU A 124 3.54 16.91 4.89
N CYS A 125 2.52 16.09 4.67
CA CYS A 125 1.75 16.05 3.41
C CYS A 125 0.25 16.12 3.69
N TYR A 126 -0.44 17.07 3.04
CA TYR A 126 -1.90 17.16 3.09
C TYR A 126 -2.52 16.30 1.98
N ILE A 127 -3.35 15.32 2.36
CA ILE A 127 -4.01 14.40 1.45
C ILE A 127 -5.52 14.48 1.67
N SER A 128 -6.26 14.96 0.68
CA SER A 128 -7.74 15.02 0.70
C SER A 128 -8.32 14.03 -0.30
N LEU A 129 -8.96 12.97 0.20
CA LEU A 129 -9.45 11.85 -0.63
C LEU A 129 -10.84 12.10 -1.18
N ILE A 130 -11.72 12.70 -0.38
CA ILE A 130 -13.13 12.95 -0.73
C ILE A 130 -13.44 14.42 -0.46
N LYS A 131 -14.22 15.03 -1.35
CA LYS A 131 -14.76 16.38 -1.19
C LYS A 131 -16.28 16.33 -1.26
N ILE A 132 -16.93 16.92 -0.27
CA ILE A 132 -18.38 17.02 -0.12
C ILE A 132 -18.75 18.49 -0.03
N GLN A 133 -19.70 18.93 -0.84
CA GLN A 133 -20.24 20.29 -0.80
C GLN A 133 -21.76 20.25 -0.84
N HIS A 134 -22.39 21.00 0.05
CA HIS A 134 -23.85 21.08 0.18
C HIS A 134 -24.52 19.70 0.21
N GLY A 135 -23.90 18.77 0.96
CA GLY A 135 -24.37 17.39 1.11
C GLY A 135 -24.18 16.47 -0.10
N LYS A 136 -23.45 16.91 -1.13
CA LYS A 136 -23.16 16.12 -2.33
C LYS A 136 -21.67 15.80 -2.43
N VAL A 137 -21.34 14.55 -2.78
CA VAL A 137 -19.96 14.18 -3.10
C VAL A 137 -19.57 14.83 -4.43
N VAL A 138 -18.58 15.73 -4.39
CA VAL A 138 -18.06 16.44 -5.55
C VAL A 138 -16.89 15.70 -6.19
N ARG A 139 -16.05 15.07 -5.36
CA ARG A 139 -14.86 14.34 -5.80
C ARG A 139 -14.54 13.22 -4.83
N GLY A 140 -14.10 12.08 -5.34
CA GLY A 140 -13.54 11.00 -4.53
C GLY A 140 -14.03 9.63 -5.00
N VAL A 141 -13.51 8.58 -4.40
CA VAL A 141 -14.03 7.22 -4.56
C VAL A 141 -14.82 6.88 -3.31
N ILE A 142 -16.06 6.44 -3.48
CA ILE A 142 -16.93 5.98 -2.42
C ILE A 142 -17.10 4.47 -2.55
N ASP A 143 -16.51 3.73 -1.62
CA ASP A 143 -16.73 2.30 -1.41
C ASP A 143 -17.47 2.07 -0.07
N ASP A 144 -17.61 0.80 0.35
CA ASP A 144 -18.24 0.46 1.63
C ASP A 144 -17.52 1.05 2.84
N ALA A 145 -16.18 1.05 2.82
CA ALA A 145 -15.37 1.58 3.90
C ALA A 145 -15.57 3.09 4.03
N ALA A 146 -15.61 3.80 2.90
CA ALA A 146 -15.89 5.23 2.87
C ALA A 146 -17.28 5.57 3.41
N ILE A 147 -18.30 4.82 3.02
CA ILE A 147 -19.67 5.01 3.54
C ILE A 147 -19.70 4.78 5.05
N ALA A 148 -19.09 3.71 5.54
CA ALA A 148 -19.04 3.42 6.97
C ALA A 148 -18.31 4.53 7.75
N GLN A 149 -17.16 4.98 7.25
CA GLN A 149 -16.38 6.05 7.88
C GLN A 149 -17.15 7.37 7.88
N ILE A 150 -17.75 7.79 6.76
CA ILE A 150 -18.53 9.04 6.68
C ILE A 150 -19.71 9.00 7.65
N LYS A 151 -20.43 7.88 7.75
CA LYS A 151 -21.51 7.70 8.73
C LYS A 151 -21.01 7.80 10.17
N SER A 152 -19.84 7.22 10.49
CA SER A 152 -19.26 7.30 11.84
C SER A 152 -18.88 8.73 12.25
N LEU A 153 -18.66 9.62 11.29
CA LEU A 153 -18.44 11.05 11.52
C LEU A 153 -19.75 11.83 11.77
N GLY A 154 -20.91 11.16 11.77
CA GLY A 154 -22.22 11.79 11.98
C GLY A 154 -22.78 12.51 10.74
N LEU A 155 -22.21 12.26 9.56
CA LEU A 155 -22.68 12.84 8.30
C LEU A 155 -23.78 11.97 7.71
N ASP A 156 -25.04 12.41 7.85
CA ASP A 156 -26.20 11.73 7.26
C ASP A 156 -26.44 12.22 5.82
N LEU A 157 -25.78 11.54 4.87
CA LEU A 157 -25.81 11.86 3.46
C LEU A 157 -26.27 10.64 2.65
N LYS A 158 -27.16 10.87 1.67
CA LYS A 158 -27.45 9.86 0.65
C LYS A 158 -26.28 9.81 -0.33
N ILE A 159 -25.41 8.82 -0.15
CA ILE A 159 -24.21 8.61 -0.97
C ILE A 159 -24.33 7.27 -1.69
N GLU A 160 -24.05 7.26 -2.98
CA GLU A 160 -23.96 6.04 -3.79
C GLU A 160 -22.50 5.62 -3.95
N LYS A 161 -22.26 4.32 -4.14
CA LYS A 161 -20.91 3.82 -4.40
C LYS A 161 -20.45 4.22 -5.79
N GLY A 162 -19.15 4.49 -5.91
CA GLY A 162 -18.47 4.68 -7.18
C GLY A 162 -17.54 5.89 -7.16
N LYS A 163 -17.11 6.31 -8.35
CA LYS A 163 -16.13 7.39 -8.50
C LYS A 163 -16.82 8.69 -8.86
N TYR A 164 -16.63 9.72 -8.05
CA TYR A 164 -17.18 11.04 -8.29
C TYR A 164 -16.15 11.98 -8.90
N ILE A 165 -16.53 12.65 -9.99
CA ILE A 165 -15.76 13.71 -10.64
C ILE A 165 -16.69 14.89 -10.89
N ASN A 166 -16.39 16.05 -10.31
CA ASN A 166 -17.19 17.28 -10.41
C ASN A 166 -18.68 17.09 -10.04
N GLY A 167 -18.97 16.23 -9.06
CA GLY A 167 -20.34 15.95 -8.62
C GLY A 167 -21.06 14.86 -9.42
N GLU A 168 -20.44 14.34 -10.49
CA GLU A 168 -21.01 13.28 -11.31
C GLU A 168 -20.45 11.92 -10.94
N LEU A 169 -21.34 10.94 -10.78
CA LEU A 169 -20.96 9.54 -10.61
C LEU A 169 -20.47 8.97 -11.96
N LYS A 170 -19.23 8.49 -11.97
CA LYS A 170 -18.61 7.73 -13.05
C LYS A 170 -18.56 6.27 -12.60
N VAL A 171 -19.15 5.40 -13.42
CA VAL A 171 -19.10 3.93 -13.26
C VAL A 171 -17.71 3.44 -13.67
#